data_AF-A0A954HMN0-F1
#
_entry.id   AF-A0A954HMN0-F1
#
_cell.length_a   1.000
_cell.length_b   1.000
_cell.length_c   1.000
_cell.angle_alpha   90.00
_cell.angle_beta   90.00
_cell.angle_gamma   90.00
#
_symmetry.space_group_name_H-M   'P 1'
#
loop_
_entity.id
_entity.type
_entity.pdbx_description
1 polymer ?
#
loop_
_entity_poly.entity_id
_entity_poly.type
_entity_poly.pdbx_seq_one_letter_code
_entity_poly.pdbx_strand_id
1 'polypeptide(L)'
;MKKVRLNLDGKHPHYAVPQGLWSVDIDSDGRQDLDRSNADNSFHQCLSYEPGPLDWKQLSPLNKLGVLTYEGNDIAVLDYLSKSNCPVYDFTWRNHGQKQLDFSGSRKLHALAVEVPYKTFRLTLPKREGLRSLRILDPPPGCRLTVHAPHSGKGLLVDIVGTGLLRIPGLRQIEQLEIVSADAVDLDSLARAYPQLEAIHIRGRSVTLTGIASLARLNSLREMWFHGCYAMNAAEFPEPEQMPLLEEVAFDGLRAEDAVILKKKYRGVKQIAVCGKRSPEWIAANLDNPFRDWEEEFGRAAGNKAMKAWATADTELKQLNSADAAKGREILKAFVEVFNQMERRSGLETDQREMIYEVFSELASRLPSGSVTDEDYDEWAEYS
;
A
#
# COMPACT_ATOMS: atom_id res chain seq x y z
N MET A 1 -5.86 13.44 -16.40
CA MET A 1 -4.57 12.87 -16.83
C MET A 1 -4.78 11.37 -17.00
N LYS A 2 -4.25 10.74 -18.06
CA LYS A 2 -4.26 9.28 -18.20
C LYS A 2 -2.81 8.85 -18.07
N LYS A 3 -2.51 7.95 -17.13
CA LYS A 3 -1.15 7.43 -16.92
C LYS A 3 -1.15 5.94 -17.18
N VAL A 4 -0.14 5.45 -17.90
CA VAL A 4 0.06 4.01 -18.10
C VAL A 4 1.48 3.69 -17.72
N ARG A 5 1.64 2.79 -16.75
CA ARG A 5 2.93 2.22 -16.40
C ARG A 5 2.98 0.77 -16.86
N LEU A 6 3.93 0.48 -17.73
CA LEU A 6 4.13 -0.85 -18.33
C LEU A 6 5.40 -1.49 -17.74
N ASN A 7 5.33 -2.77 -17.41
CA ASN A 7 6.52 -3.57 -17.10
C ASN A 7 6.58 -4.80 -18.02
N LEU A 8 7.66 -4.87 -18.79
CA LEU A 8 7.90 -5.85 -19.85
C LEU A 8 8.67 -7.10 -19.38
N ASP A 9 9.03 -7.18 -18.09
CA ASP A 9 9.77 -8.31 -17.54
C ASP A 9 8.92 -9.10 -16.53
N GLY A 10 8.68 -10.37 -16.87
CA GLY A 10 7.79 -11.29 -16.17
C GLY A 10 8.31 -11.87 -14.85
N LYS A 11 8.98 -11.08 -14.00
CA LYS A 11 9.42 -11.55 -12.68
C LYS A 11 8.39 -11.20 -11.59
N HIS A 12 7.94 -12.24 -10.90
CA HIS A 12 7.05 -12.19 -9.73
C HIS A 12 7.62 -11.30 -8.61
N PRO A 13 6.79 -10.50 -7.90
CA PRO A 13 7.13 -9.94 -6.61
C PRO A 13 6.46 -10.79 -5.52
N HIS A 14 7.14 -11.80 -5.01
CA HIS A 14 6.82 -12.37 -3.70
C HIS A 14 8.09 -12.30 -2.87
N TYR A 15 8.11 -11.33 -1.95
CA TYR A 15 9.15 -11.02 -0.97
C TYR A 15 10.54 -10.72 -1.58
N ALA A 16 11.03 -9.51 -1.28
CA ALA A 16 12.21 -8.83 -1.84
C ALA A 16 11.96 -8.10 -3.18
N VAL A 17 12.21 -6.79 -3.19
CA VAL A 17 12.33 -5.95 -4.39
C VAL A 17 13.57 -6.41 -5.16
N PRO A 18 13.46 -7.04 -6.35
CA PRO A 18 14.63 -7.32 -7.15
C PRO A 18 14.97 -6.06 -7.95
N GLN A 19 16.18 -5.56 -7.73
CA GLN A 19 16.82 -4.53 -8.53
C GLN A 19 16.72 -4.86 -10.03
N GLY A 20 16.29 -3.88 -10.83
CA GLY A 20 16.13 -3.97 -12.28
C GLY A 20 14.68 -4.00 -12.75
N LEU A 21 13.93 -2.93 -12.44
CA LEU A 21 12.60 -2.66 -13.01
C LEU A 21 12.77 -1.85 -14.30
N TRP A 22 12.29 -2.37 -15.42
CA TRP A 22 12.12 -1.58 -16.65
C TRP A 22 10.67 -1.08 -16.68
N SER A 23 10.47 0.16 -16.22
CA SER A 23 9.19 0.88 -16.36
C SER A 23 9.19 1.68 -17.65
N VAL A 24 8.07 1.63 -18.38
CA VAL A 24 7.73 2.67 -19.35
C VAL A 24 6.56 3.45 -18.75
N ASP A 25 6.85 4.65 -18.27
CA ASP A 25 5.84 5.62 -17.84
C ASP A 25 5.39 6.40 -19.09
N ILE A 26 4.13 6.21 -19.49
CA ILE A 26 3.50 7.00 -20.54
C ILE A 26 2.73 8.12 -19.84
N ASP A 27 3.42 9.25 -19.64
CA ASP A 27 2.83 10.49 -19.16
C ASP A 27 2.37 11.38 -20.34
N SER A 28 1.29 12.13 -20.12
CA SER A 28 0.54 12.82 -21.17
C SER A 28 1.08 14.20 -21.59
N ASP A 29 2.38 14.46 -21.45
CA ASP A 29 2.96 15.77 -21.80
C ASP A 29 3.85 15.65 -23.05
N GLY A 30 3.25 15.99 -24.19
CA GLY A 30 3.89 15.92 -25.49
C GLY A 30 5.10 16.85 -25.62
N ARG A 31 6.30 16.27 -25.68
CA ARG A 31 7.47 16.83 -26.37
C ARG A 31 8.24 15.72 -27.08
N GLN A 32 8.55 15.97 -28.36
CA GLN A 32 9.30 15.07 -29.23
C GLN A 32 10.80 15.28 -28.99
N ASP A 33 11.58 14.20 -28.95
CA ASP A 33 12.91 14.17 -29.55
C ASP A 33 13.24 12.73 -29.99
N LEU A 34 13.55 12.61 -31.28
CA LEU A 34 14.01 11.38 -31.94
C LEU A 34 15.53 11.48 -32.06
N ASP A 35 16.26 10.54 -31.47
CA ASP A 35 17.56 10.19 -32.03
C ASP A 35 17.70 8.68 -32.24
N ARG A 36 18.11 8.34 -33.45
CA ARG A 36 18.31 6.99 -33.96
C ARG A 36 19.81 6.72 -33.95
N SER A 37 20.32 5.94 -33.01
CA SER A 37 21.47 5.10 -33.32
C SER A 37 21.66 3.93 -32.35
N ASN A 38 22.01 2.81 -32.96
CA ASN A 38 22.63 1.59 -32.44
C ASN A 38 21.75 0.53 -31.75
N ALA A 39 21.62 -0.55 -32.51
CA ALA A 39 21.11 -1.84 -32.13
C ALA A 39 22.05 -2.51 -31.11
N ASP A 40 21.54 -2.72 -29.90
CA ASP A 40 21.80 -3.91 -29.10
C ASP A 40 20.63 -4.12 -28.11
N ASN A 41 19.70 -5.01 -28.47
CA ASN A 41 18.76 -5.79 -27.63
C ASN A 41 18.21 -5.25 -26.28
N SER A 42 17.78 -4.00 -26.20
CA SER A 42 16.79 -3.54 -25.22
C SER A 42 15.70 -2.71 -25.91
N PHE A 43 14.58 -3.35 -26.24
CA PHE A 43 13.42 -2.64 -26.80
C PHE A 43 12.75 -1.80 -25.71
N HIS A 44 13.26 -0.60 -25.48
CA HIS A 44 12.51 0.49 -24.85
C HIS A 44 11.48 0.99 -25.87
N GLN A 45 10.32 0.34 -25.92
CA GLN A 45 9.20 0.85 -26.71
C GLN A 45 8.44 1.86 -25.85
N CYS A 46 8.98 3.08 -25.74
CA CYS A 46 8.20 4.24 -25.29
C CYS A 46 7.09 4.46 -26.33
N LEU A 47 5.86 4.09 -25.98
CA LEU A 47 4.69 4.46 -26.77
C LEU A 47 4.45 5.96 -26.51
N SER A 48 4.98 6.80 -27.37
CA SER A 48 4.61 8.22 -27.43
C SER A 48 3.17 8.30 -27.93
N TYR A 49 2.24 8.56 -27.01
CA TYR A 49 0.82 8.67 -27.33
C TYR A 49 0.41 10.15 -27.26
N GLU A 50 -0.02 10.71 -28.39
CA GLU A 50 -0.61 12.05 -28.48
C GLU A 50 -1.87 12.17 -27.59
N PRO A 51 -2.30 13.39 -27.19
CA PRO A 51 -3.51 13.55 -26.37
C PRO A 51 -4.75 12.91 -27.04
N GLY A 52 -5.18 11.74 -26.57
CA GLY A 52 -6.26 10.95 -27.20
C GLY A 52 -6.64 9.68 -26.41
N PRO A 53 -7.58 8.86 -26.90
CA PRO A 53 -7.93 7.57 -26.29
C PRO A 53 -6.90 6.49 -26.58
N LEU A 54 -6.21 5.97 -25.55
CA LEU A 54 -5.20 4.91 -25.64
C LEU A 54 -5.63 3.80 -26.64
N ASP A 55 -4.82 3.58 -27.69
CA ASP A 55 -5.10 2.50 -28.63
C ASP A 55 -4.57 1.16 -28.09
N TRP A 56 -5.45 0.42 -27.42
CA TRP A 56 -5.17 -0.91 -26.87
C TRP A 56 -4.66 -1.93 -27.91
N LYS A 57 -4.83 -1.69 -29.22
CA LYS A 57 -4.24 -2.54 -30.26
C LYS A 57 -2.73 -2.42 -30.31
N GLN A 58 -2.16 -1.27 -29.95
CA GLN A 58 -0.71 -1.04 -29.94
C GLN A 58 0.01 -1.84 -28.85
N LEU A 59 -0.71 -2.29 -27.82
CA LEU A 59 -0.17 -3.19 -26.79
C LEU A 59 -0.19 -4.66 -27.24
N SER A 60 -0.96 -5.01 -28.26
CA SER A 60 -1.12 -6.41 -28.70
C SER A 60 0.18 -7.08 -29.21
N PRO A 61 1.14 -6.36 -29.83
CA PRO A 61 2.46 -6.91 -30.18
C PRO A 61 3.39 -7.17 -28.97
N LEU A 62 3.14 -6.55 -27.81
CA LEU A 62 4.00 -6.63 -26.62
C LEU A 62 3.82 -7.94 -25.86
N ASN A 63 4.26 -9.06 -26.43
CA ASN A 63 4.04 -10.41 -25.90
C ASN A 63 4.66 -10.68 -24.50
N LYS A 64 5.53 -9.81 -24.00
CA LYS A 64 6.14 -9.89 -22.66
C LYS A 64 5.52 -8.95 -21.62
N LEU A 65 4.49 -8.17 -21.98
CA LEU A 65 3.81 -7.25 -21.06
C LEU A 65 3.02 -8.05 -20.00
N GLY A 66 3.69 -8.37 -18.90
CA GLY A 66 3.14 -9.20 -17.81
C GLY A 66 2.38 -8.40 -16.77
N VAL A 67 2.84 -7.17 -16.49
CA VAL A 67 2.25 -6.27 -15.50
C VAL A 67 1.82 -4.98 -16.19
N LEU A 68 0.60 -4.55 -15.92
CA LEU A 68 0.01 -3.33 -16.47
C LEU A 68 -0.65 -2.52 -15.35
N THR A 69 -0.18 -1.30 -15.13
CA THR A 69 -0.86 -0.32 -14.29
C THR A 69 -1.48 0.74 -15.18
N TYR A 70 -2.80 0.89 -15.07
CA TYR A 70 -3.57 1.84 -15.85
C TYR A 70 -4.28 2.83 -14.94
N GLU A 71 -4.13 4.12 -15.23
CA GLU A 71 -4.88 5.20 -14.63
C GLU A 71 -5.69 5.93 -15.71
N GLY A 72 -7.00 5.84 -15.63
CA GLY A 72 -7.92 6.47 -16.59
C GLY A 72 -9.21 5.71 -16.78
N ASN A 73 -10.15 6.28 -17.54
CA ASN A 73 -11.53 5.83 -17.61
C ASN A 73 -11.91 4.99 -18.84
N ASP A 74 -10.93 4.57 -19.65
CA ASP A 74 -11.21 3.84 -20.90
C ASP A 74 -11.56 2.38 -20.62
N ILE A 75 -12.83 2.03 -20.84
CA ILE A 75 -13.38 0.70 -20.59
C ILE A 75 -12.88 -0.36 -21.58
N ALA A 76 -12.33 0.06 -22.73
CA ALA A 76 -11.79 -0.86 -23.75
C ALA A 76 -10.61 -1.70 -23.24
N VAL A 77 -10.02 -1.34 -22.09
CA VAL A 77 -9.05 -2.19 -21.39
C VAL A 77 -9.61 -3.57 -21.04
N LEU A 78 -10.90 -3.68 -20.71
CA LEU A 78 -11.53 -4.97 -20.38
C LEU A 78 -11.56 -5.89 -21.61
N ASP A 79 -11.88 -5.33 -22.78
CA ASP A 79 -11.84 -6.07 -24.04
C ASP A 79 -10.41 -6.53 -24.35
N TYR A 80 -9.41 -5.68 -24.15
CA TYR A 80 -8.00 -6.04 -24.30
C TYR A 80 -7.58 -7.21 -23.38
N LEU A 81 -7.94 -7.15 -22.09
CA LEU A 81 -7.63 -8.19 -21.11
C LEU A 81 -8.36 -9.51 -21.39
N SER A 82 -9.50 -9.46 -22.08
CA SER A 82 -10.28 -10.65 -22.46
C SER A 82 -9.68 -11.44 -23.63
N LYS A 83 -8.79 -10.82 -24.43
CA LYS A 83 -8.18 -11.45 -25.60
C LYS A 83 -7.31 -12.64 -25.18
N SER A 84 -7.40 -13.75 -25.92
CA SER A 84 -6.66 -14.98 -25.60
C SER A 84 -5.15 -14.83 -25.66
N ASN A 85 -4.64 -13.92 -26.49
CA ASN A 85 -3.21 -13.64 -26.63
C ASN A 85 -2.72 -12.52 -25.70
N CYS A 86 -3.59 -11.88 -24.90
CA CYS A 86 -3.16 -10.86 -23.96
C CYS A 86 -2.14 -11.46 -22.96
N PRO A 87 -0.94 -10.88 -22.79
CA PRO A 87 0.11 -11.42 -21.93
C PRO A 87 -0.01 -10.98 -20.46
N VAL A 88 -0.87 -9.98 -20.16
CA VAL A 88 -1.02 -9.39 -18.83
C VAL A 88 -1.56 -10.42 -17.84
N TYR A 89 -0.82 -10.61 -16.75
CA TYR A 89 -1.20 -11.46 -15.62
C TYR A 89 -1.33 -10.68 -14.30
N ASP A 90 -0.79 -9.48 -14.22
CA ASP A 90 -0.97 -8.56 -13.09
C ASP A 90 -1.49 -7.22 -13.61
N PHE A 91 -2.63 -6.78 -13.09
CA PHE A 91 -3.30 -5.59 -13.56
C PHE A 91 -3.76 -4.71 -12.41
N THR A 92 -3.35 -3.44 -12.44
CA THR A 92 -3.83 -2.40 -11.53
C THR A 92 -4.62 -1.36 -12.30
N TRP A 93 -5.82 -1.00 -11.82
CA TRP A 93 -6.65 0.04 -12.43
C TRP A 93 -7.12 1.10 -11.43
N ARG A 94 -6.71 2.35 -11.66
CA ARG A 94 -7.13 3.55 -10.92
C ARG A 94 -7.84 4.55 -11.83
N ASN A 95 -8.58 5.49 -11.23
CA ASN A 95 -9.31 6.57 -11.89
C ASN A 95 -10.24 6.11 -13.02
N HIS A 96 -10.83 4.92 -12.88
CA HIS A 96 -11.65 4.29 -13.92
C HIS A 96 -13.07 4.86 -14.01
N GLY A 97 -13.60 5.45 -12.93
CA GLY A 97 -14.90 6.13 -12.91
C GLY A 97 -16.12 5.22 -13.12
N GLN A 98 -15.95 3.90 -13.00
CA GLN A 98 -17.02 2.92 -13.23
C GLN A 98 -17.70 2.51 -11.91
N LYS A 99 -19.01 2.25 -11.94
CA LYS A 99 -19.75 1.69 -10.79
C LYS A 99 -19.73 0.16 -10.74
N GLN A 100 -19.30 -0.46 -11.84
CA GLN A 100 -19.13 -1.89 -11.93
C GLN A 100 -18.00 -2.22 -12.88
N LEU A 101 -17.24 -3.27 -12.57
CA LEU A 101 -16.20 -3.83 -13.43
C LEU A 101 -16.43 -5.33 -13.59
N ASP A 102 -16.28 -5.83 -14.81
CA ASP A 102 -16.46 -7.25 -15.14
C ASP A 102 -15.20 -7.80 -15.82
N PHE A 103 -14.42 -8.56 -15.07
CA PHE A 103 -13.23 -9.26 -15.55
C PHE A 103 -13.51 -10.72 -15.89
N SER A 104 -14.78 -11.15 -15.97
CA SER A 104 -15.14 -12.55 -16.21
C SER A 104 -14.59 -13.11 -17.53
N GLY A 105 -14.33 -12.23 -18.51
CA GLY A 105 -13.71 -12.57 -19.80
C GLY A 105 -12.19 -12.69 -19.76
N SER A 106 -11.52 -12.15 -18.74
CA SER A 106 -10.06 -12.17 -18.61
C SER A 106 -9.55 -13.60 -18.38
N ARG A 107 -8.47 -13.98 -19.07
CA ARG A 107 -8.00 -15.38 -19.11
C ARG A 107 -6.67 -15.65 -18.41
N LYS A 108 -5.83 -14.62 -18.23
CA LYS A 108 -4.47 -14.78 -17.70
C LYS A 108 -4.21 -13.99 -16.42
N LEU A 109 -5.20 -13.30 -15.86
CA LEU A 109 -5.00 -12.54 -14.62
C LEU A 109 -4.77 -13.48 -13.43
N HIS A 110 -3.64 -13.28 -12.76
CA HIS A 110 -3.21 -13.91 -11.51
C HIS A 110 -3.28 -12.91 -10.35
N ALA A 111 -3.08 -11.62 -10.63
CA ALA A 111 -3.26 -10.52 -9.68
C ALA A 111 -4.14 -9.42 -10.28
N LEU A 112 -4.99 -8.83 -9.45
CA LEU A 112 -5.88 -7.75 -9.84
C LEU A 112 -5.96 -6.72 -8.70
N ALA A 113 -5.61 -5.48 -8.98
CA ALA A 113 -5.84 -4.35 -8.09
C ALA A 113 -6.82 -3.36 -8.73
N VAL A 114 -7.87 -2.98 -7.99
CA VAL A 114 -8.87 -2.03 -8.49
C VAL A 114 -9.21 -1.00 -7.42
N GLU A 115 -9.25 0.26 -7.84
CA GLU A 115 -9.86 1.33 -7.05
C GLU A 115 -11.36 1.09 -6.85
N VAL A 116 -11.88 1.47 -5.68
CA VAL A 116 -13.31 1.48 -5.39
C VAL A 116 -13.77 2.92 -5.20
N PRO A 117 -14.12 3.66 -6.28
CA PRO A 117 -14.33 5.11 -6.19
C PRO A 117 -15.70 5.51 -5.60
N TYR A 118 -16.62 4.55 -5.39
CA TYR A 118 -18.01 4.85 -5.01
C TYR A 118 -18.47 4.04 -3.80
N LYS A 119 -19.46 4.56 -3.06
CA LYS A 119 -20.11 3.87 -1.93
C LYS A 119 -20.82 2.58 -2.30
N THR A 120 -21.10 2.34 -3.57
CA THR A 120 -21.69 1.09 -4.05
C THR A 120 -20.97 0.69 -5.31
N PHE A 121 -20.34 -0.47 -5.28
CA PHE A 121 -19.49 -0.96 -6.35
C PHE A 121 -19.66 -2.47 -6.54
N ARG A 122 -19.67 -2.91 -7.79
CA ARG A 122 -19.77 -4.34 -8.14
C ARG A 122 -18.55 -4.76 -8.95
N LEU A 123 -17.91 -5.84 -8.51
CA LEU A 123 -16.75 -6.39 -9.18
C LEU A 123 -17.02 -7.85 -9.53
N THR A 124 -16.86 -8.23 -10.80
CA THR A 124 -16.90 -9.63 -11.22
C THR A 124 -15.49 -10.07 -11.54
N LEU A 125 -15.02 -11.11 -10.86
CA LEU A 125 -13.69 -11.68 -11.05
C LEU A 125 -13.64 -12.60 -12.27
N PRO A 126 -12.44 -12.89 -12.80
CA PRO A 126 -12.25 -13.89 -13.86
C PRO A 126 -12.94 -15.22 -13.53
N LYS A 127 -13.63 -15.81 -14.51
CA LYS A 127 -14.32 -17.10 -14.34
C LYS A 127 -13.39 -18.29 -14.23
N ARG A 128 -12.23 -18.19 -14.87
CA ARG A 128 -11.22 -19.26 -14.87
C ARG A 128 -10.44 -19.22 -13.57
N GLU A 129 -10.12 -20.40 -13.06
CA GLU A 129 -9.17 -20.54 -11.97
C GLU A 129 -7.81 -19.98 -12.41
N GLY A 130 -7.16 -19.21 -11.55
CA GLY A 130 -5.89 -18.55 -11.86
C GLY A 130 -5.65 -17.29 -11.07
N LEU A 131 -6.70 -16.51 -10.77
CA LEU A 131 -6.57 -15.34 -9.90
C LEU A 131 -6.21 -15.80 -8.48
N ARG A 132 -5.06 -15.33 -7.98
CA ARG A 132 -4.51 -15.61 -6.65
C ARG A 132 -4.53 -14.41 -5.74
N SER A 133 -4.41 -13.20 -6.28
CA SER A 133 -4.42 -11.97 -5.50
C SER A 133 -5.50 -11.00 -5.99
N LEU A 134 -6.23 -10.43 -5.04
CA LEU A 134 -7.16 -9.32 -5.27
C LEU A 134 -6.84 -8.20 -4.30
N ARG A 135 -6.52 -7.02 -4.82
CA ARG A 135 -6.31 -5.81 -4.02
C ARG A 135 -7.43 -4.81 -4.27
N ILE A 136 -8.05 -4.38 -3.17
CA ILE A 136 -9.08 -3.35 -3.15
C ILE A 136 -8.42 -2.05 -2.71
N LEU A 137 -8.40 -1.06 -3.59
CA LEU A 137 -7.73 0.22 -3.35
C LEU A 137 -8.76 1.29 -2.98
N ASP A 138 -8.45 2.01 -1.90
CA ASP A 138 -9.10 3.27 -1.49
C ASP A 138 -10.64 3.21 -1.41
N PRO A 139 -11.24 2.17 -0.76
CA PRO A 139 -12.70 2.12 -0.62
C PRO A 139 -13.19 3.27 0.28
N PRO A 140 -14.24 4.01 -0.11
CA PRO A 140 -14.75 5.10 0.72
C PRO A 140 -15.42 4.56 1.99
N PRO A 141 -15.42 5.33 3.09
CA PRO A 141 -16.09 4.94 4.33
C PRO A 141 -17.55 4.54 4.12
N GLY A 142 -17.93 3.38 4.66
CA GLY A 142 -19.28 2.82 4.53
C GLY A 142 -19.61 2.27 3.14
N CYS A 143 -18.60 2.00 2.31
CA CYS A 143 -18.78 1.37 1.01
C CYS A 143 -19.45 -0.01 1.11
N ARG A 144 -20.32 -0.30 0.14
CA ARG A 144 -20.91 -1.61 -0.12
C ARG A 144 -20.32 -2.16 -1.41
N LEU A 145 -19.22 -2.87 -1.28
CA LEU A 145 -18.62 -3.66 -2.37
C LEU A 145 -19.30 -5.03 -2.43
N THR A 146 -19.77 -5.45 -3.60
CA THR A 146 -20.15 -6.85 -3.85
C THR A 146 -19.25 -7.44 -4.91
N VAL A 147 -18.69 -8.62 -4.63
CA VAL A 147 -17.80 -9.32 -5.55
C VAL A 147 -18.47 -10.61 -6.03
N HIS A 148 -18.46 -10.83 -7.34
CA HIS A 148 -18.82 -12.12 -7.93
C HIS A 148 -17.53 -12.90 -8.21
N ALA A 149 -17.20 -13.82 -7.31
CA ALA A 149 -15.99 -14.64 -7.39
C ALA A 149 -16.33 -16.13 -7.61
N PRO A 150 -15.58 -16.86 -8.45
CA PRO A 150 -15.61 -18.32 -8.46
C PRO A 150 -15.35 -18.89 -7.06
N HIS A 151 -16.05 -19.97 -6.70
CA HIS A 151 -15.87 -20.67 -5.42
C HIS A 151 -15.88 -19.75 -4.19
N SER A 152 -16.63 -18.64 -4.23
CA SER A 152 -16.65 -17.64 -3.16
C SER A 152 -15.25 -17.14 -2.72
N GLY A 153 -14.29 -17.06 -3.65
CA GLY A 153 -12.93 -16.57 -3.39
C GLY A 153 -11.98 -17.63 -2.82
N LYS A 154 -12.27 -18.92 -2.93
CA LYS A 154 -11.37 -19.98 -2.44
C LYS A 154 -9.95 -19.85 -3.01
N GLY A 155 -8.96 -19.83 -2.11
CA GLY A 155 -7.53 -19.74 -2.46
C GLY A 155 -7.07 -18.35 -2.91
N LEU A 156 -7.87 -17.32 -2.62
CA LEU A 156 -7.58 -15.92 -2.92
C LEU A 156 -6.92 -15.25 -1.71
N LEU A 157 -5.85 -14.52 -1.96
CA LEU A 157 -5.25 -13.55 -1.06
C LEU A 157 -5.90 -12.19 -1.33
N VAL A 158 -6.48 -11.58 -0.29
CA VAL A 158 -7.19 -10.31 -0.43
C VAL A 158 -6.50 -9.22 0.36
N ASP A 159 -6.12 -8.15 -0.32
CA ASP A 159 -5.57 -6.95 0.29
C ASP A 159 -6.62 -5.83 0.25
N ILE A 160 -6.83 -5.14 1.36
CA ILE A 160 -7.68 -3.96 1.43
C ILE A 160 -6.81 -2.80 1.87
N VAL A 161 -6.58 -1.84 0.97
CA VAL A 161 -5.82 -0.63 1.24
C VAL A 161 -6.80 0.49 1.53
N GLY A 162 -6.94 0.86 2.80
CA GLY A 162 -7.88 1.87 3.27
C GLY A 162 -8.81 1.34 4.36
N THR A 163 -9.81 2.17 4.73
CA THR A 163 -10.62 1.94 5.93
C THR A 163 -12.06 1.52 5.62
N GLY A 164 -12.68 0.78 6.55
CA GLY A 164 -14.13 0.62 6.59
C GLY A 164 -14.73 -0.54 5.78
N LEU A 165 -13.93 -1.36 5.11
CA LEU A 165 -14.41 -2.56 4.39
C LEU A 165 -13.95 -3.85 5.07
N LEU A 166 -14.68 -4.32 6.08
CA LEU A 166 -14.34 -5.57 6.79
C LEU A 166 -15.03 -6.82 6.22
N ARG A 167 -16.05 -6.63 5.36
CA ARG A 167 -16.84 -7.72 4.79
C ARG A 167 -17.11 -7.45 3.32
N ILE A 168 -16.74 -8.42 2.48
CA ILE A 168 -16.99 -8.37 1.05
C ILE A 168 -17.93 -9.52 0.66
N PRO A 169 -19.24 -9.24 0.49
CA PRO A 169 -20.18 -10.19 -0.09
C PRO A 169 -19.63 -10.88 -1.34
N GLY A 170 -19.63 -12.21 -1.32
CA GLY A 170 -19.12 -13.07 -2.39
C GLY A 170 -17.68 -13.56 -2.22
N LEU A 171 -16.95 -13.11 -1.18
CA LEU A 171 -15.61 -13.59 -0.83
C LEU A 171 -15.59 -14.32 0.53
N ARG A 172 -16.36 -15.39 0.69
CA ARG A 172 -16.49 -16.08 2.00
C ARG A 172 -15.38 -17.09 2.30
N GLN A 173 -14.67 -17.57 1.27
CA GLN A 173 -13.71 -18.68 1.37
C GLN A 173 -12.27 -18.24 1.09
N ILE A 174 -11.96 -16.95 1.26
CA ILE A 174 -10.60 -16.42 1.06
C ILE A 174 -9.61 -17.11 2.02
N GLU A 175 -8.37 -17.23 1.55
CA GLU A 175 -7.29 -17.89 2.29
C GLU A 175 -6.58 -16.91 3.21
N GLN A 176 -6.30 -15.70 2.69
CA GLN A 176 -5.64 -14.63 3.43
C GLN A 176 -6.38 -13.32 3.28
N LEU A 177 -6.34 -12.52 4.35
CA LEU A 177 -6.83 -11.15 4.37
C LEU A 177 -5.76 -10.24 4.97
N GLU A 178 -5.36 -9.24 4.20
CA GLU A 178 -4.53 -8.14 4.64
C GLU A 178 -5.36 -6.84 4.64
N ILE A 179 -5.30 -6.10 5.74
CA ILE A 179 -5.91 -4.77 5.85
C ILE A 179 -4.80 -3.78 6.14
N VAL A 180 -4.55 -2.90 5.17
CA VAL A 180 -3.53 -1.85 5.23
C VAL A 180 -4.21 -0.51 5.50
N SER A 181 -3.57 0.31 6.33
CA SER A 181 -4.11 1.60 6.78
C SER A 181 -5.41 1.45 7.57
N ALA A 182 -5.50 0.43 8.42
CA ALA A 182 -6.65 0.21 9.29
C ALA A 182 -6.70 1.25 10.42
N ASP A 183 -7.91 1.76 10.71
CA ASP A 183 -8.16 2.59 11.90
C ASP A 183 -8.79 1.78 13.04
N ALA A 184 -9.80 0.98 12.70
CA ALA A 184 -10.51 0.13 13.64
C ALA A 184 -10.95 -1.17 12.96
N VAL A 185 -10.76 -2.29 13.66
CA VAL A 185 -11.15 -3.63 13.18
C VAL A 185 -11.92 -4.37 14.27
N ASP A 186 -13.13 -4.79 13.92
CA ASP A 186 -13.92 -5.75 14.70
C ASP A 186 -13.64 -7.17 14.20
N LEU A 187 -12.85 -7.91 14.99
CA LEU A 187 -12.44 -9.27 14.69
C LEU A 187 -13.59 -10.28 14.81
N ASP A 188 -14.66 -9.98 15.54
CA ASP A 188 -15.86 -10.82 15.63
C ASP A 188 -16.64 -10.79 14.31
N SER A 189 -16.80 -9.60 13.72
CA SER A 189 -17.39 -9.44 12.40
C SER A 189 -16.54 -10.06 11.29
N LEU A 190 -15.21 -9.90 11.37
CA LEU A 190 -14.27 -10.52 10.43
C LEU A 190 -14.32 -12.05 10.49
N ALA A 191 -14.26 -12.64 11.69
CA ALA A 191 -14.32 -14.09 11.87
C ALA A 191 -15.65 -14.70 11.36
N ARG A 192 -16.76 -13.97 11.46
CA ARG A 192 -18.03 -14.36 10.83
C ARG A 192 -18.01 -14.28 9.31
N ALA A 193 -17.33 -13.27 8.76
CA ALA A 193 -17.26 -13.05 7.31
C ALA A 193 -16.38 -14.11 6.62
N TYR A 194 -15.25 -14.48 7.24
CA TYR A 194 -14.23 -15.34 6.66
C TYR A 194 -13.88 -16.52 7.60
N PRO A 195 -14.79 -17.48 7.80
CA PRO A 195 -14.63 -18.54 8.80
C PRO A 195 -13.57 -19.60 8.45
N GLN A 196 -12.93 -19.51 7.28
CA GLN A 196 -11.91 -20.45 6.79
C GLN A 196 -10.55 -19.77 6.57
N LEU A 197 -10.38 -18.56 7.10
CA LEU A 197 -9.16 -17.77 6.92
C LEU A 197 -7.95 -18.52 7.52
N GLU A 198 -6.87 -18.59 6.73
CA GLU A 198 -5.60 -19.19 7.14
C GLU A 198 -4.59 -18.13 7.59
N ALA A 199 -4.65 -16.91 7.05
CA ALA A 199 -3.78 -15.80 7.44
C ALA A 199 -4.53 -14.47 7.59
N ILE A 200 -4.23 -13.72 8.66
CA ILE A 200 -4.79 -12.38 8.90
C ILE A 200 -3.69 -11.36 9.21
N HIS A 201 -3.53 -10.36 8.35
CA HIS A 201 -2.59 -9.27 8.55
C HIS A 201 -3.35 -7.94 8.71
N ILE A 202 -3.07 -7.22 9.78
CA ILE A 202 -3.68 -5.92 10.05
C ILE A 202 -2.57 -4.91 10.33
N ARG A 203 -2.46 -3.90 9.47
CA ARG A 203 -1.50 -2.81 9.58
C ARG A 203 -2.22 -1.48 9.61
N GLY A 204 -1.85 -0.63 10.55
CA GLY A 204 -2.29 0.76 10.58
C GLY A 204 -1.43 1.60 11.50
N ARG A 205 -1.74 2.90 11.55
CA ARG A 205 -1.03 3.86 12.40
C ARG A 205 -1.36 3.67 13.87
N SER A 206 -2.64 3.45 14.17
CA SER A 206 -3.17 3.30 15.52
C SER A 206 -4.45 2.48 15.49
N VAL A 207 -4.33 1.21 15.16
CA VAL A 207 -5.48 0.33 14.99
C VAL A 207 -6.14 0.08 16.35
N THR A 208 -7.45 0.30 16.39
CA THR A 208 -8.31 -0.19 17.48
C THR A 208 -8.82 -1.58 17.16
N LEU A 209 -8.46 -2.57 17.97
CA LEU A 209 -8.94 -3.94 17.81
C LEU A 209 -10.05 -4.24 18.82
N THR A 210 -11.17 -4.75 18.34
CA THR A 210 -12.28 -5.22 19.18
C THR A 210 -12.67 -6.65 18.80
N GLY A 211 -13.36 -7.36 19.71
CA GLY A 211 -13.82 -8.73 19.46
C GLY A 211 -12.70 -9.76 19.33
N ILE A 212 -11.52 -9.49 19.92
CA ILE A 212 -10.28 -10.27 19.75
C ILE A 212 -10.46 -11.75 20.08
N ALA A 213 -11.24 -12.08 21.12
CA ALA A 213 -11.52 -13.46 21.50
C ALA A 213 -12.15 -14.31 20.37
N SER A 214 -12.73 -13.68 19.36
CA SER A 214 -13.33 -14.36 18.21
C SER A 214 -12.32 -14.99 17.26
N LEU A 215 -11.02 -14.66 17.38
CA LEU A 215 -9.95 -15.36 16.67
C LEU A 215 -9.98 -16.87 16.94
N ALA A 216 -10.43 -17.31 18.13
CA ALA A 216 -10.62 -18.72 18.47
C ALA A 216 -11.63 -19.46 17.59
N ARG A 217 -12.44 -18.75 16.78
CA ARG A 217 -13.39 -19.36 15.84
C ARG A 217 -12.75 -19.68 14.49
N LEU A 218 -11.57 -19.12 14.21
CA LEU A 218 -10.83 -19.33 12.98
C LEU A 218 -9.96 -20.59 13.12
N ASN A 219 -10.60 -21.76 13.04
CA ASN A 219 -9.94 -23.05 13.24
C ASN A 219 -8.86 -23.37 12.19
N SER A 220 -8.90 -22.68 11.05
CA SER A 220 -7.91 -22.80 9.97
C SER A 220 -6.73 -21.81 10.09
N LEU A 221 -6.76 -20.91 11.08
CA LEU A 221 -5.76 -19.84 11.19
C LEU A 221 -4.38 -20.41 11.50
N ARG A 222 -3.41 -20.07 10.64
CA ARG A 222 -2.00 -20.44 10.72
C ARG A 222 -1.10 -19.25 11.03
N GLU A 223 -1.52 -18.06 10.61
CA GLU A 223 -0.69 -16.86 10.66
C GLU A 223 -1.52 -15.65 11.08
N MET A 224 -0.98 -14.86 12.01
CA MET A 224 -1.58 -13.58 12.38
C MET A 224 -0.54 -12.50 12.65
N TRP A 225 -0.62 -11.40 11.91
CA TRP A 225 0.31 -10.27 11.99
C TRP A 225 -0.45 -8.98 12.32
N PHE A 226 -0.02 -8.29 13.36
CA PHE A 226 -0.63 -7.03 13.81
C PHE A 226 0.43 -5.95 13.94
N HIS A 227 0.26 -4.86 13.21
CA HIS A 227 1.16 -3.71 13.26
C HIS A 227 0.40 -2.43 13.65
N GLY A 228 0.94 -1.71 14.65
CA GLY A 228 0.41 -0.42 15.12
C GLY A 228 -0.92 -0.53 15.88
N CYS A 229 -1.13 -1.64 16.57
CA CYS A 229 -2.36 -1.92 17.33
C CYS A 229 -2.26 -1.40 18.78
N TYR A 230 -2.15 -0.09 18.96
CA TYR A 230 -1.99 0.54 20.28
C TYR A 230 -3.29 0.61 21.11
N ALA A 231 -4.45 0.34 20.53
CA ALA A 231 -5.74 0.37 21.22
C ALA A 231 -6.40 -1.02 21.23
N MET A 232 -5.90 -1.89 22.11
CA MET A 232 -6.39 -3.26 22.27
C MET A 232 -6.21 -3.73 23.71
N ASN A 233 -6.78 -4.89 24.04
CA ASN A 233 -6.56 -5.57 25.31
C ASN A 233 -5.85 -6.90 25.06
N ALA A 234 -4.56 -6.99 25.37
CA ALA A 234 -3.78 -8.21 25.14
C ALA A 234 -4.33 -9.46 25.85
N ALA A 235 -5.09 -9.30 26.94
CA ALA A 235 -5.68 -10.41 27.67
C ALA A 235 -6.80 -11.12 26.88
N GLU A 236 -7.45 -10.43 25.94
CA GLU A 236 -8.55 -10.98 25.13
C GLU A 236 -8.09 -11.88 23.99
N PHE A 237 -6.80 -11.87 23.66
CA PHE A 237 -6.24 -12.81 22.70
C PHE A 237 -6.47 -14.26 23.17
N PRO A 238 -6.96 -15.16 22.31
CA PRO A 238 -7.19 -16.55 22.70
C PRO A 238 -5.90 -17.25 23.12
N GLU A 239 -6.03 -18.31 23.90
CA GLU A 239 -4.89 -19.19 24.17
C GLU A 239 -4.51 -19.98 22.89
N PRO A 240 -3.23 -20.29 22.66
CA PRO A 240 -2.79 -21.03 21.47
C PRO A 240 -3.54 -22.35 21.25
N GLU A 241 -3.93 -23.05 22.32
CA GLU A 241 -4.68 -24.31 22.25
C GLU A 241 -6.07 -24.15 21.62
N GLN A 242 -6.62 -22.94 21.63
CA GLN A 242 -7.89 -22.60 20.96
C GLN A 242 -7.71 -22.34 19.46
N MET A 243 -6.47 -22.24 18.97
CA MET A 243 -6.10 -22.01 17.58
C MET A 243 -5.05 -23.07 17.17
N PRO A 244 -5.47 -24.34 17.04
CA PRO A 244 -4.55 -25.48 17.01
C PRO A 244 -3.64 -25.55 15.77
N LEU A 245 -3.95 -24.79 14.71
CA LEU A 245 -3.15 -24.71 13.50
C LEU A 245 -2.24 -23.47 13.45
N LEU A 246 -2.26 -22.62 14.49
CA LEU A 246 -1.47 -21.40 14.53
C LEU A 246 0.02 -21.73 14.62
N GLU A 247 0.76 -21.33 13.59
CA GLU A 247 2.20 -21.56 13.47
C GLU A 247 2.99 -20.27 13.62
N GLU A 248 2.42 -19.13 13.23
CA GLU A 248 3.16 -17.86 13.13
C GLU A 248 2.37 -16.69 13.71
N VAL A 249 3.03 -15.95 14.60
CA VAL A 249 2.47 -14.78 15.26
C VAL A 249 3.48 -13.64 15.23
N ALA A 250 3.08 -12.50 14.67
CA ALA A 250 3.89 -11.29 14.68
C ALA A 250 3.08 -10.13 15.26
N PHE A 251 3.71 -9.43 16.20
CA PHE A 251 3.23 -8.17 16.72
C PHE A 251 4.32 -7.13 16.57
N ASP A 252 3.96 -5.98 16.01
CA ASP A 252 4.85 -4.85 15.86
C ASP A 252 4.11 -3.56 16.18
N GLY A 253 4.77 -2.59 16.81
CA GLY A 253 4.09 -1.36 17.26
C GLY A 253 2.98 -1.63 18.29
N LEU A 254 3.37 -2.08 19.50
CA LEU A 254 2.44 -2.32 20.62
C LEU A 254 2.77 -1.44 21.83
N ARG A 255 1.81 -1.30 22.75
CA ARG A 255 2.13 -0.81 24.10
C ARG A 255 3.08 -1.79 24.80
N ALA A 256 4.04 -1.26 25.54
CA ALA A 256 5.04 -2.07 26.24
C ALA A 256 4.42 -3.10 27.20
N GLU A 257 3.33 -2.77 27.87
CA GLU A 257 2.58 -3.68 28.74
C GLU A 257 1.94 -4.86 27.99
N ASP A 258 1.27 -4.58 26.86
CA ASP A 258 0.63 -5.59 26.01
C ASP A 258 1.65 -6.53 25.37
N ALA A 259 2.80 -5.99 24.94
CA ALA A 259 3.89 -6.78 24.37
C ALA A 259 4.40 -7.85 25.33
N VAL A 260 4.47 -7.55 26.64
CA VAL A 260 4.89 -8.52 27.67
C VAL A 260 3.86 -9.64 27.81
N ILE A 261 2.57 -9.30 27.80
CA ILE A 261 1.47 -10.27 27.91
C ILE A 261 1.49 -11.23 26.71
N LEU A 262 1.51 -10.69 25.49
CA LEU A 262 1.45 -11.48 24.26
C LEU A 262 2.69 -12.35 24.05
N LYS A 263 3.88 -11.81 24.35
CA LYS A 263 5.13 -12.58 24.27
C LYS A 263 5.13 -13.78 25.21
N LYS A 264 4.52 -13.64 26.40
CA LYS A 264 4.36 -14.75 27.34
C LYS A 264 3.31 -15.75 26.86
N LYS A 265 2.16 -15.27 26.40
CA LYS A 265 1.02 -16.09 25.96
C LYS A 265 1.40 -16.99 24.78
N TYR A 266 2.08 -16.47 23.77
CA TYR A 266 2.41 -17.20 22.53
C TYR A 266 3.80 -17.84 22.50
N ARG A 267 4.50 -17.95 23.64
CA ARG A 267 5.88 -18.48 23.71
C ARG A 267 6.04 -19.89 23.11
N GLY A 268 4.98 -20.70 23.12
CA GLY A 268 4.97 -22.08 22.59
C GLY A 268 4.63 -22.19 21.10
N VAL A 269 4.25 -21.09 20.44
CA VAL A 269 4.00 -21.08 18.99
C VAL A 269 5.31 -21.21 18.23
N LYS A 270 5.29 -21.92 17.10
CA LYS A 270 6.47 -22.25 16.30
C LYS A 270 7.30 -21.01 15.91
N GLN A 271 6.64 -19.94 15.47
CA GLN A 271 7.28 -18.66 15.20
C GLN A 271 6.57 -17.53 15.96
N ILE A 272 7.34 -16.75 16.72
CA ILE A 272 6.84 -15.58 17.45
C ILE A 272 7.79 -14.39 17.27
N ALA A 273 7.23 -13.28 16.80
CA ALA A 273 7.88 -11.98 16.75
C ALA A 273 7.07 -10.96 17.59
N VAL A 274 7.75 -10.28 18.51
CA VAL A 274 7.17 -9.14 19.24
C VAL A 274 8.20 -8.01 19.21
N CYS A 275 7.99 -7.06 18.32
CA CYS A 275 8.87 -5.94 18.00
C CYS A 275 8.16 -4.61 18.28
N GLY A 276 8.88 -3.49 18.11
CA GLY A 276 8.29 -2.15 18.17
C GLY A 276 7.51 -1.84 19.45
N LYS A 277 7.97 -2.30 20.62
CA LYS A 277 7.29 -2.00 21.90
C LYS A 277 7.46 -0.50 22.25
N ARG A 278 6.37 0.19 22.53
CA ARG A 278 6.34 1.64 22.78
C ARG A 278 5.81 1.98 24.17
N SER A 279 6.42 2.99 24.79
CA SER A 279 5.91 3.54 26.06
C SER A 279 4.73 4.48 25.80
N PRO A 280 3.88 4.76 26.80
CA PRO A 280 2.81 5.73 26.67
C PRO A 280 3.30 7.11 26.20
N GLU A 281 4.46 7.56 26.68
CA GLU A 281 5.06 8.84 26.30
C GLU A 281 5.51 8.85 24.84
N TRP A 282 6.10 7.74 24.36
CA TRP A 282 6.48 7.62 22.95
C TRP A 282 5.26 7.66 22.04
N ILE A 283 4.19 6.94 22.41
CA ILE A 283 2.94 6.90 21.64
C ILE A 283 2.35 8.31 21.58
N ALA A 284 2.20 8.99 22.72
CA ALA A 284 1.65 10.34 22.77
C ALA A 284 2.45 11.36 21.93
N ALA A 285 3.77 11.19 21.82
CA ALA A 285 4.64 12.12 21.08
C ALA A 285 4.78 11.81 19.58
N ASN A 286 4.64 10.54 19.17
CA ASN A 286 5.04 10.10 17.82
C ASN A 286 3.93 9.40 17.02
N LEU A 287 2.72 9.26 17.53
CA LEU A 287 1.64 8.55 16.82
C LEU A 287 1.38 9.14 15.43
N ASP A 288 1.31 10.47 15.35
CA ASP A 288 1.07 11.22 14.11
C ASP A 288 2.35 11.56 13.34
N ASN A 289 3.51 11.15 13.84
CA ASN A 289 4.77 11.39 13.15
C ASN A 289 4.84 10.48 11.91
N PRO A 290 5.02 11.03 10.69
CA PRO A 290 5.06 10.24 9.46
C PRO A 290 6.28 9.31 9.40
N PHE A 291 7.35 9.63 10.13
CA PHE A 291 8.59 8.83 10.19
C PHE A 291 8.64 7.85 11.36
N ARG A 292 7.53 7.59 12.06
CA ARG A 292 7.55 6.78 13.30
C ARG A 292 8.04 5.34 13.10
N ASP A 293 7.85 4.79 11.91
CA ASP A 293 8.19 3.40 11.56
C ASP A 293 9.62 3.28 10.99
N TRP A 294 10.32 4.41 10.76
CA TRP A 294 11.69 4.42 10.23
C TRP A 294 12.72 3.82 11.19
N GLU A 295 12.44 3.77 12.50
CA GLU A 295 13.36 3.12 13.44
C GLU A 295 13.50 1.62 13.16
N GLU A 296 12.39 0.99 12.78
CA GLU A 296 12.30 -0.42 12.41
C GLU A 296 12.81 -0.65 10.98
N GLU A 297 12.42 0.20 10.02
CA GLU A 297 12.73 0.01 8.59
C GLU A 297 14.18 0.36 8.24
N PHE A 298 14.71 1.43 8.84
CA PHE A 298 16.00 2.03 8.44
C PHE A 298 16.97 2.22 9.61
N GLY A 299 16.58 1.75 10.79
CA GLY A 299 17.40 1.77 11.99
C GLY A 299 17.13 2.97 12.90
N ARG A 300 17.26 2.70 14.20
CA ARG A 300 16.92 3.63 15.29
C ARG A 300 17.53 5.02 15.17
N ALA A 301 18.76 5.14 14.69
CA ALA A 301 19.42 6.45 14.56
C ALA A 301 18.78 7.31 13.45
N ALA A 302 18.50 6.70 12.29
CA ALA A 302 17.84 7.35 11.17
C ALA A 302 16.40 7.73 11.54
N GLY A 303 15.63 6.79 12.08
CA GLY A 303 14.25 7.03 12.51
C GLY A 303 14.13 8.15 13.55
N ASN A 304 14.95 8.16 14.60
CA ASN A 304 14.93 9.26 15.57
C ASN A 304 15.27 10.63 14.97
N LYS A 305 16.20 10.66 14.01
CA LYS A 305 16.58 11.91 13.34
C LYS A 305 15.43 12.44 12.48
N ALA A 306 14.80 11.58 11.70
CA ALA A 306 13.66 11.92 10.85
C ALA A 306 12.44 12.34 11.68
N MET A 307 12.09 11.57 12.71
CA MET A 307 11.01 11.91 13.64
C MET A 307 11.24 13.28 14.28
N LYS A 308 12.47 13.57 14.74
CA LYS A 308 12.81 14.86 15.34
C LYS A 308 12.75 16.01 14.32
N ALA A 309 13.22 15.79 13.09
CA ALA A 309 13.16 16.80 12.03
C ALA A 309 11.71 17.24 11.77
N TRP A 310 10.82 16.26 11.61
CA TRP A 310 9.40 16.53 11.43
C TRP A 310 8.78 17.22 12.65
N ALA A 311 9.02 16.71 13.87
CA ALA A 311 8.43 17.28 15.07
C ALA A 311 8.85 18.74 15.31
N THR A 312 10.11 19.08 15.02
CA THR A 312 10.61 20.47 15.03
C THR A 312 9.88 21.31 14.00
N ALA A 313 9.85 20.87 12.73
CA ALA A 313 9.21 21.62 11.65
C ALA A 313 7.71 21.82 11.89
N ASP A 314 7.00 20.77 12.31
CA ASP A 314 5.57 20.79 12.66
C ASP A 314 5.29 21.79 13.79
N THR A 315 6.10 21.77 14.85
CA THR A 315 5.94 22.68 15.99
C THR A 315 6.19 24.13 15.59
N GLU A 316 7.27 24.40 14.85
CA GLU A 316 7.64 25.76 14.44
C GLU A 316 6.65 26.34 13.43
N LEU A 317 6.15 25.53 12.49
CA LEU A 317 5.13 25.95 11.52
C LEU A 317 3.78 26.23 12.22
N LYS A 318 3.38 25.45 13.23
CA LYS A 318 2.16 25.70 14.02
C LYS A 318 2.22 27.01 14.82
N GLN A 319 3.43 27.48 15.16
CA GLN A 319 3.65 28.74 15.88
C GLN A 319 3.85 29.93 14.92
N LEU A 320 3.92 29.68 13.62
CA LEU A 320 4.16 30.70 12.61
C LEU A 320 2.90 31.54 12.36
N ASN A 321 3.03 32.86 12.29
CA ASN A 321 1.97 33.70 11.76
C ASN A 321 1.87 33.45 10.25
N SER A 322 0.65 33.31 9.73
CA SER A 322 0.42 32.99 8.31
C SER A 322 0.99 34.02 7.31
N ALA A 323 1.42 35.20 7.78
CA ALA A 323 2.08 36.22 6.95
C ALA A 323 3.60 36.03 6.82
N ASP A 324 4.24 35.19 7.66
CA ASP A 324 5.70 35.05 7.74
C ASP A 324 6.24 33.94 6.82
N ALA A 325 5.83 33.96 5.55
CA ALA A 325 6.18 32.94 4.55
C ALA A 325 7.70 32.69 4.42
N ALA A 326 8.52 33.74 4.57
CA ALA A 326 9.98 33.63 4.53
C ALA A 326 10.53 32.72 5.63
N LYS A 327 10.02 32.85 6.86
CA LYS A 327 10.41 32.00 7.98
C LYS A 327 9.88 30.57 7.80
N GLY A 328 8.69 30.42 7.21
CA GLY A 328 8.17 29.11 6.78
C GLY A 328 9.12 28.39 5.81
N ARG A 329 9.64 29.11 4.81
CA ARG A 329 10.63 28.61 3.86
C ARG A 329 11.92 28.16 4.55
N GLU A 330 12.42 28.94 5.52
CA GLU A 330 13.61 28.57 6.31
C GLU A 330 13.40 27.27 7.11
N ILE A 331 12.23 27.09 7.74
CA ILE A 331 11.89 25.87 8.49
C ILE A 331 11.91 24.65 7.56
N LEU A 332 11.28 24.76 6.38
CA LEU A 332 11.21 23.67 5.40
C LEU A 332 12.58 23.35 4.80
N LYS A 333 13.42 24.36 4.54
CA LYS A 333 14.80 24.15 4.10
C LYS A 333 15.63 23.44 5.17
N ALA A 334 15.47 23.81 6.44
CA ALA A 334 16.14 23.13 7.56
C ALA A 334 15.67 21.67 7.71
N PHE A 335 14.38 21.40 7.46
CA PHE A 335 13.84 20.05 7.39
C PHE A 335 14.52 19.21 6.30
N VAL A 336 14.58 19.71 5.05
CA VAL A 336 15.24 19.01 3.93
C VAL A 336 16.72 18.76 4.21
N GLU A 337 17.43 19.72 4.80
CA GLU A 337 18.86 19.59 5.11
C GLU A 337 19.17 18.46 6.10
N VAL A 338 18.23 18.09 6.99
CA VAL A 338 18.40 16.93 7.87
C VAL A 338 18.59 15.65 7.05
N PHE A 339 17.83 15.50 5.96
CA PHE A 339 17.86 14.36 5.06
C PHE A 339 19.02 14.44 4.07
N ASN A 340 19.42 15.63 3.61
CA ASN A 340 20.67 15.79 2.83
C ASN A 340 21.87 15.23 3.59
N GLN A 341 21.94 15.51 4.90
CA GLN A 341 22.98 14.94 5.76
C GLN A 341 22.87 13.42 5.93
N MET A 342 21.68 12.84 5.78
CA MET A 342 21.49 11.39 5.80
C MET A 342 21.96 10.77 4.48
N GLU A 343 21.55 11.35 3.35
CA GLU A 343 22.03 10.98 2.01
C GLU A 343 23.56 10.96 1.97
N ARG A 344 24.21 12.06 2.35
CA ARG A 344 25.69 12.18 2.33
C ARG A 344 26.40 11.13 3.19
N ARG A 345 25.74 10.56 4.20
CA ARG A 345 26.35 9.61 5.15
C ARG A 345 26.10 8.16 4.81
N SER A 346 24.87 7.83 4.42
CA SER A 346 24.42 6.45 4.28
C SER A 346 23.69 6.18 2.96
N GLY A 347 23.41 7.21 2.17
CA GLY A 347 22.45 7.14 1.07
C GLY A 347 21.00 7.03 1.59
N LEU A 348 20.08 7.41 0.73
CA LEU A 348 18.65 7.21 0.85
C LEU A 348 18.16 6.37 -0.32
N GLU A 349 17.33 5.39 -0.03
CA GLU A 349 16.61 4.59 -1.03
C GLU A 349 15.48 5.40 -1.66
N THR A 350 15.01 4.98 -2.84
CA THR A 350 13.93 5.66 -3.58
C THR A 350 12.69 5.90 -2.72
N ASP A 351 12.20 4.86 -2.03
CA ASP A 351 11.01 4.93 -1.17
C ASP A 351 11.16 5.95 -0.03
N GLN A 352 12.39 6.13 0.47
CA GLN A 352 12.67 7.13 1.51
C GLN A 352 12.56 8.54 0.95
N ARG A 353 13.09 8.77 -0.25
CA ARG A 353 13.05 10.07 -0.94
C ARG A 353 11.61 10.46 -1.26
N GLU A 354 10.81 9.52 -1.77
CA GLU A 354 9.39 9.72 -2.03
C GLU A 354 8.64 10.10 -0.75
N MET A 355 8.83 9.37 0.35
CA MET A 355 8.20 9.71 1.64
C MET A 355 8.64 11.08 2.16
N ILE A 356 9.93 11.43 2.04
CA ILE A 356 10.42 12.76 2.46
C ILE A 356 9.71 13.87 1.65
N TYR A 357 9.59 13.70 0.34
CA TYR A 357 8.90 14.66 -0.51
C TYR A 357 7.41 14.77 -0.19
N GLU A 358 6.71 13.66 0.05
CA GLU A 358 5.30 13.68 0.47
C GLU A 358 5.10 14.47 1.78
N VAL A 359 5.97 14.21 2.77
CA VAL A 359 5.92 14.91 4.06
C VAL A 359 6.30 16.38 3.93
N PHE A 360 7.29 16.69 3.09
CA PHE A 360 7.65 18.07 2.76
C PHE A 360 6.46 18.81 2.15
N SER A 361 5.80 18.21 1.16
CA SER A 361 4.64 18.78 0.46
C SER A 361 3.48 19.02 1.42
N GLU A 362 3.23 18.10 2.37
CA GLU A 362 2.24 18.29 3.43
C GLU A 362 2.58 19.49 4.31
N LEU A 363 3.83 19.61 4.77
CA LEU A 363 4.28 20.73 5.60
C LEU A 363 4.24 22.06 4.83
N ALA A 364 4.61 22.06 3.55
CA ALA A 364 4.57 23.23 2.66
C ALA A 364 3.15 23.73 2.41
N SER A 365 2.16 22.82 2.33
CA SER A 365 0.75 23.17 2.14
C SER A 365 0.15 24.03 3.27
N ARG A 366 0.84 24.12 4.42
CA ARG A 366 0.43 24.92 5.58
C ARG A 366 0.83 26.40 5.44
N LEU A 367 1.68 26.73 4.47
CA LEU A 367 2.06 28.10 4.15
C LEU A 367 1.12 28.69 3.08
N PRO A 368 1.08 30.03 2.90
CA PRO A 368 0.30 30.63 1.82
C PRO A 368 0.69 30.05 0.45
N SER A 369 -0.30 29.82 -0.41
CA SER A 369 -0.08 29.24 -1.74
C SER A 369 0.99 30.00 -2.53
N GLY A 370 1.93 29.26 -3.12
CA GLY A 370 3.06 29.83 -3.86
C GLY A 370 4.24 30.30 -3.00
N SER A 371 4.20 30.12 -1.67
CA SER A 371 5.33 30.47 -0.79
C SER A 371 6.53 29.52 -0.94
N VAL A 372 6.24 28.25 -1.26
CA VAL A 372 7.20 27.18 -1.52
C VAL A 372 6.63 26.33 -2.66
N THR A 373 7.50 25.92 -3.58
CA THR A 373 7.19 25.19 -4.81
C THR A 373 7.96 23.88 -4.91
N ASP A 374 7.61 23.02 -5.86
CA ASP A 374 8.39 21.82 -6.15
C ASP A 374 9.82 22.16 -6.59
N GLU A 375 10.00 23.24 -7.35
CA GLU A 375 11.33 23.74 -7.75
C GLU A 375 12.19 24.10 -6.52
N ASP A 376 11.58 24.62 -5.45
CA ASP A 376 12.31 24.90 -4.21
C ASP A 376 12.79 23.61 -3.53
N TYR A 377 11.99 22.55 -3.57
CA TYR A 377 12.38 21.24 -3.05
C TYR A 377 13.54 20.66 -3.86
N ASP A 378 13.42 20.67 -5.19
CA ASP A 378 14.45 20.18 -6.12
C ASP A 378 15.76 20.96 -5.96
N GLU A 379 15.69 22.26 -5.67
CA GLU A 379 16.88 23.08 -5.37
C GLU A 379 17.54 22.67 -4.04
N TRP A 380 16.76 22.32 -3.02
CA TRP A 380 17.28 22.04 -1.67
C TRP A 380 17.66 20.58 -1.45
N ALA A 381 16.99 19.63 -2.11
CA ALA A 381 17.21 18.20 -1.96
C ALA A 381 18.41 17.77 -2.81
N GLU A 382 19.44 17.21 -2.17
CA GLU A 382 20.64 16.73 -2.88
C GLU A 382 20.50 15.30 -3.42
N TYR A 383 19.29 14.75 -3.40
CA TYR A 383 18.98 13.34 -3.65
C TYR A 383 17.78 13.14 -4.59
N SER A 384 17.47 14.14 -5.42
CA SER A 384 16.40 14.09 -6.43
C SER A 384 16.55 12.94 -7.42
#